data_AF-A0A7J4SNA9-F1
#
_entry.id   AF-A0A7J4SNA9-F1
#
_cell.length_a   1.000
_cell.length_b   1.000
_cell.length_c   1.000
_cell.angle_alpha   90.00
_cell.angle_beta   90.00
_cell.angle_gamma   90.00
#
_symmetry.space_group_name_H-M   'P 1'
#
loop_
_entity.id
_entity.type
_entity.pdbx_description
1 polymer ?
#
loop_
_entity_poly.entity_id
_entity_poly.type
_entity_poly.pdbx_seq_one_letter_code
_entity_poly.pdbx_strand_id
1 'polypeptide(L)'
;MVIVRAPATVANLGSGFDVFGIALSHPADVIHVEPAEETTITVTGAGSQYIPVNPKKNTAGVVAEALDAPAAITIDKGIRPASGLGSSAAS
;
A
#
# COMPACT_ATOMS: atom_id res chain seq x y z
N MET A 1 -11.86 -11.99 6.64
CA MET A 1 -10.72 -11.12 6.96
C MET A 1 -9.43 -11.78 6.53
N VAL A 2 -8.62 -11.09 5.73
CA VAL A 2 -7.26 -11.49 5.36
C VAL A 2 -6.30 -10.40 5.83
N ILE A 3 -5.14 -10.81 6.36
CA ILE A 3 -4.09 -9.90 6.80
C ILE A 3 -2.83 -10.24 6.01
N VAL A 4 -2.24 -9.23 5.38
CA VAL A 4 -1.01 -9.37 4.60
C VAL A 4 0.04 -8.39 5.06
N ARG A 5 1.30 -8.77 4.87
CA ARG A 5 2.46 -7.91 5.08
C ARG A 5 3.09 -7.60 3.73
N ALA A 6 3.07 -6.35 3.33
CA ALA A 6 3.57 -5.88 2.04
C ALA A 6 4.92 -5.16 2.22
N PRO A 7 6.04 -5.76 1.78
CA PRO A 7 7.37 -5.23 2.07
C PRO A 7 7.71 -3.97 1.25
N ALA A 8 8.59 -3.15 1.81
CA ALA A 8 9.28 -2.11 1.06
C ALA A 8 10.10 -2.70 -0.09
N THR A 9 10.32 -1.90 -1.13
CA THR A 9 11.10 -2.28 -2.31
C THR A 9 12.10 -1.19 -2.68
N VAL A 10 13.24 -1.59 -3.22
CA VAL A 10 14.19 -0.69 -3.89
C VAL A 10 14.08 -0.90 -5.39
N ALA A 11 13.79 0.16 -6.14
CA ALA A 11 13.78 0.16 -7.60
C ALA A 11 15.13 0.61 -8.18
N ASN A 12 15.30 0.42 -9.50
CA ASN A 12 16.40 0.88 -10.35
C ASN A 12 17.77 0.22 -10.11
N LEU A 13 18.25 0.16 -8.87
CA LEU A 13 19.55 -0.44 -8.51
C LEU A 13 20.72 0.03 -9.42
N GLY A 14 20.78 1.34 -9.69
CA GLY A 14 21.79 1.94 -10.55
C GLY A 14 21.43 1.85 -12.03
N SER A 15 22.21 1.09 -12.81
CA SER A 15 22.03 0.97 -14.26
C SER A 15 20.76 0.20 -14.68
N GLY A 16 20.03 -0.37 -13.74
CA GLY A 16 18.76 -1.07 -13.98
C GLY A 16 17.53 -0.15 -13.92
N PHE A 17 17.68 1.13 -14.28
CA PHE A 17 16.60 2.12 -14.26
C PHE A 17 15.35 1.59 -14.97
N ASP A 18 14.19 1.67 -14.29
CA ASP A 18 12.88 1.18 -14.72
C ASP A 18 12.81 -0.32 -15.07
N VAL A 19 13.81 -1.12 -14.70
CA VAL A 19 13.85 -2.57 -14.96
C VAL A 19 14.02 -3.37 -13.67
N PHE A 20 14.96 -2.98 -12.81
CA PHE A 20 15.27 -3.77 -11.62
C PHE A 20 14.48 -3.33 -10.39
N GLY A 21 14.08 -4.32 -9.58
CA GLY A 21 13.45 -4.14 -8.29
C GLY A 21 13.80 -5.28 -7.35
N ILE A 22 14.03 -4.96 -6.08
CA ILE A 22 14.26 -5.96 -5.01
C ILE A 22 13.33 -5.66 -3.84
N ALA A 23 12.65 -6.69 -3.35
CA ALA A 23 11.88 -6.63 -2.12
C ALA A 23 12.80 -6.71 -0.89
N LEU A 24 12.54 -5.87 0.09
CA LEU A 24 13.27 -5.86 1.36
C LEU A 24 12.58 -6.75 2.38
N SER A 25 13.33 -7.21 3.38
CA SER A 25 12.71 -7.88 4.52
C SER A 25 11.94 -6.89 5.40
N HIS A 26 12.44 -5.66 5.57
CA HIS A 26 11.85 -4.56 6.35
C HIS A 26 12.23 -3.19 5.75
N PRO A 27 11.45 -2.11 6.00
CA PRO A 27 10.12 -2.08 6.63
C PRO A 27 9.02 -2.66 5.73
N ALA A 28 7.79 -2.75 6.23
CA ALA A 28 6.62 -3.24 5.50
C ALA A 28 5.35 -2.57 6.01
N ASP A 29 4.33 -2.49 5.17
CA ASP A 29 2.98 -2.15 5.60
C ASP A 29 2.22 -3.43 6.00
N VAL A 30 1.28 -3.30 6.92
CA VAL A 30 0.34 -4.37 7.28
C VAL A 30 -1.05 -3.96 6.83
N ILE A 31 -1.68 -4.79 6.01
CA ILE A 31 -2.98 -4.49 5.41
C ILE A 31 -3.98 -5.54 5.87
N HIS A 32 -5.09 -5.06 6.41
CA HIS A 32 -6.26 -5.85 6.76
C HIS A 32 -7.34 -5.61 5.72
N VAL A 33 -7.90 -6.68 5.17
CA VAL A 33 -8.94 -6.62 4.14
C VAL A 33 -10.11 -7.50 4.53
N GLU A 34 -11.31 -6.94 4.49
CA GLU A 34 -12.58 -7.63 4.72
C GLU A 34 -13.55 -7.29 3.59
N PRO A 35 -14.21 -8.27 2.95
CA PRO A 35 -15.28 -7.98 1.99
C PRO A 35 -16.37 -7.11 2.63
N ALA A 36 -16.86 -6.13 1.88
CA ALA A 36 -17.88 -5.20 2.34
C ALA A 36 -18.81 -4.80 1.17
N GLU A 37 -19.94 -4.17 1.49
CA GLU A 37 -20.84 -3.63 0.45
C GLU A 37 -20.21 -2.42 -0.28
N GLU A 38 -19.41 -1.62 0.42
CA GLU A 38 -18.71 -0.46 -0.12
C GLU A 38 -17.24 -0.42 0.33
N THR A 39 -16.36 0.08 -0.53
CA THR A 39 -14.94 0.23 -0.18
C THR A 39 -14.74 1.37 0.80
N THR A 40 -14.13 1.07 1.94
CA THR A 40 -13.72 2.08 2.94
C THR A 40 -12.26 1.89 3.29
N ILE A 41 -11.55 2.98 3.60
CA ILE A 41 -10.12 2.94 3.87
C ILE A 41 -9.82 3.71 5.15
N THR A 42 -9.12 3.06 6.08
CA THR A 42 -8.53 3.70 7.26
C THR A 42 -7.02 3.53 7.22
N VAL A 43 -6.27 4.58 7.54
CA VAL A 43 -4.80 4.57 7.49
C VAL A 43 -4.22 5.03 8.83
N THR A 44 -3.26 4.27 9.34
CA THR A 44 -2.49 4.58 10.56
C THR A 44 -0.98 4.44 10.28
N GLY A 45 -0.13 4.76 11.26
CA GLY A 45 1.31 4.61 11.13
C GLY A 45 2.03 5.77 10.43
N ALA A 46 3.16 5.47 9.79
CA ALA A 46 4.11 6.46 9.30
C ALA A 46 3.56 7.36 8.18
N GLY A 47 3.35 8.64 8.48
CA GLY A 47 2.90 9.64 7.51
C GLY A 47 1.45 9.47 7.06
N SER A 48 0.62 8.77 7.84
CA SER A 48 -0.80 8.52 7.55
C SER A 48 -1.58 9.80 7.28
N GLN A 49 -1.23 10.91 7.92
CA GLN A 49 -1.85 12.22 7.71
C GLN A 49 -1.69 12.78 6.29
N TYR A 50 -0.77 12.22 5.50
CA TYR A 50 -0.53 12.62 4.11
C TYR A 50 -1.13 11.63 3.10
N ILE A 51 -1.78 10.56 3.56
CA ILE A 51 -2.32 9.51 2.72
C ILE A 51 -3.84 9.68 2.62
N PRO A 52 -4.41 9.79 1.40
CA PRO A 52 -5.85 9.96 1.24
C PRO A 52 -6.61 8.71 1.70
N VAL A 53 -7.73 8.90 2.39
CA VAL A 53 -8.67 7.81 2.77
C VAL A 53 -9.84 7.65 1.81
N ASN A 54 -9.99 8.56 0.84
CA ASN A 54 -10.98 8.42 -0.21
C ASN A 54 -10.55 7.28 -1.17
N PRO A 55 -11.36 6.22 -1.35
CA PRO A 55 -11.01 5.08 -2.21
C PRO A 55 -10.60 5.46 -3.63
N LYS A 56 -11.20 6.51 -4.21
CA LYS A 56 -10.88 6.97 -5.57
C LYS A 56 -9.53 7.69 -5.68
N LYS A 57 -8.88 7.98 -4.56
CA LYS A 57 -7.59 8.67 -4.49
C LYS A 57 -6.51 7.84 -3.79
N ASN A 58 -6.87 6.70 -3.21
CA ASN A 58 -5.96 5.80 -2.52
C ASN A 58 -5.66 4.59 -3.41
N THR A 59 -4.41 4.19 -3.51
CA THR A 59 -3.97 3.07 -4.37
C THR A 59 -4.68 1.76 -4.04
N ALA A 60 -4.87 1.43 -2.75
CA ALA A 60 -5.61 0.25 -2.32
C ALA A 60 -7.08 0.28 -2.81
N GLY A 61 -7.70 1.46 -2.75
CA GLY A 61 -9.07 1.66 -3.22
C GLY A 61 -9.21 1.55 -4.74
N VAL A 62 -8.26 2.10 -5.48
CA VAL A 62 -8.20 1.98 -6.94
C VAL A 62 -8.03 0.52 -7.38
N VAL A 63 -7.20 -0.25 -6.66
CA VAL A 63 -7.03 -1.70 -6.92
C VAL A 63 -8.31 -2.47 -6.59
N ALA A 64 -8.96 -2.19 -5.46
CA ALA A 64 -10.23 -2.82 -5.10
C ALA A 64 -11.33 -2.56 -6.14
N GLU A 65 -11.42 -1.33 -6.67
CA GLU A 65 -12.34 -0.96 -7.76
C GLU A 65 -12.00 -1.71 -9.06
N ALA A 66 -10.72 -1.75 -9.45
CA ALA A 66 -10.28 -2.43 -10.67
C ALA A 66 -10.52 -3.96 -10.64
N LEU A 67 -10.56 -4.56 -9.44
CA LEU A 67 -10.83 -5.98 -9.23
C LEU A 67 -12.32 -6.29 -8.99
N ASP A 68 -13.20 -5.29 -8.98
CA ASP A 68 -14.62 -5.42 -8.60
C ASP A 68 -14.79 -6.14 -7.24
N ALA A 69 -13.94 -5.76 -6.27
CA ALA A 69 -13.82 -6.42 -4.98
C ALA A 69 -13.97 -5.40 -3.83
N PRO A 70 -15.19 -4.91 -3.56
CA PRO A 70 -15.42 -3.92 -2.51
C PRO A 70 -15.05 -4.46 -1.13
N ALA A 71 -14.33 -3.64 -0.35
CA ALA A 71 -13.76 -4.08 0.91
C ALA A 71 -13.56 -2.95 1.93
N ALA A 72 -13.69 -3.30 3.20
CA ALA A 72 -13.14 -2.51 4.31
C ALA A 72 -11.64 -2.78 4.40
N ILE A 73 -10.82 -1.75 4.17
CA ILE A 73 -9.36 -1.83 4.11
C ILE A 73 -8.77 -1.00 5.26
N THR A 74 -7.97 -1.63 6.11
CA THR A 74 -7.17 -0.93 7.12
C THR A 74 -5.69 -1.08 6.80
N ILE A 75 -4.98 0.04 6.68
CA ILE A 75 -3.57 0.10 6.33
C ILE A 75 -2.79 0.62 7.55
N ASP A 76 -1.92 -0.21 8.11
CA ASP A 76 -0.90 0.21 9.07
C ASP A 76 0.42 0.45 8.32
N LYS A 77 0.80 1.72 8.18
CA LYS A 77 1.97 2.14 7.41
C LYS A 77 3.26 1.95 8.21
N GLY A 78 4.11 1.04 7.77
CA GLY A 78 5.50 0.94 8.22
C GLY A 78 6.47 1.70 7.30
N ILE A 79 6.04 2.09 6.09
CA ILE A 79 6.89 2.74 5.10
C ILE A 79 6.46 4.19 4.90
N ARG A 80 7.29 5.14 5.33
CA ARG A 80 7.04 6.58 5.13
C ARG A 80 6.86 6.90 3.63
N PRO A 81 5.80 7.65 3.24
CA PRO A 81 5.61 8.13 1.87
C PRO A 81 6.81 8.93 1.33
N ALA A 82 7.00 8.90 0.01
CA ALA A 82 8.08 9.62 -0.69
C ALA A 82 9.50 9.37 -0.13
N SER A 83 9.75 8.18 0.40
CA SER A 83 11.05 7.78 0.96
C SER A 83 12.00 7.13 -0.06
N GLY A 84 11.52 6.83 -1.27
CA GLY A 84 12.26 6.01 -2.23
C GLY A 84 12.19 4.50 -1.97
N LEU A 85 11.34 4.05 -1.02
CA LEU A 85 11.21 2.65 -0.59
C LEU A 85 9.92 1.97 -1.05
N GLY A 86 9.27 2.49 -2.11
CA GLY A 86 8.06 1.87 -2.66
C GLY A 86 6.83 1.93 -1.74
N SER A 87 6.68 2.96 -0.90
CA SER A 87 5.57 3.05 0.07
C SER A 87 4.17 2.89 -0.54
N SER A 88 3.89 3.47 -1.71
CA SER A 88 2.59 3.30 -2.38
C SER A 88 2.46 1.98 -3.13
N ALA A 89 3.57 1.34 -3.49
CA ALA A 89 3.55 0.01 -4.10
C ALA A 89 3.24 -1.09 -3.07
N ALA A 90 3.54 -0.82 -1.80
CA ALA A 90 3.25 -1.71 -0.69
C ALA A 90 1.81 -1.58 -0.16
N SER A 91 0.98 -0.66 -0.65
CA SER A 91 -0.38 -0.45 -0.12
C SER A 91 -1.41 -0.12 -1.18
#